data_AF-A0A8T6FN08-F1
#
_entry.id   AF-A0A8T6FN08-F1
#
_cell.length_a   1.000
_cell.length_b   1.000
_cell.length_c   1.000
_cell.angle_alpha   90.00
_cell.angle_beta   90.00
_cell.angle_gamma   90.00
#
_symmetry.space_group_name_H-M   'P 1'
#
loop_
_entity.id
_entity.type
_entity.pdbx_description
1 polymer ?
#
loop_
_entity_poly.entity_id
_entity_poly.type
_entity_poly.pdbx_seq_one_letter_code
_entity_poly.pdbx_strand_id
1 'polypeptide(L)'
;MADSDVGGGRTQRWRAPAVVIAVVAVGLLALPGIGVRYLLHGQLDAFHCLFTLFFSINLLICYWEMCLFFRRDYIEERVEFWRRRRDDTGKTPAVEFLTTSVPLNRILSPTVWADVWATYSMFDSAYADRNTYGFNIDIANGFATPAPTLILYVTYIGGLLPAVVAGILGAMLFWQWVYASSLYVVS
;
A
#
# COMPACT_ATOMS: atom_id res chain seq x y z
N MET A 1 -31.62 -42.73 17.10
CA MET A 1 -31.30 -41.64 18.04
C MET A 1 -30.02 -41.01 17.52
N ALA A 2 -30.01 -40.06 16.58
CA ALA A 2 -30.72 -38.79 16.60
C ALA A 2 -30.57 -38.13 17.98
N ASP A 3 -29.44 -37.47 18.17
CA ASP A 3 -29.41 -36.29 19.02
C ASP A 3 -28.71 -35.17 18.26
N SER A 4 -29.54 -34.19 17.94
CA SER A 4 -29.24 -32.95 17.26
C SER A 4 -28.88 -31.93 18.32
N ASP A 5 -27.63 -31.45 18.33
CA ASP A 5 -27.26 -30.31 19.16
C ASP A 5 -26.71 -29.16 18.31
N VAL A 6 -27.64 -28.26 17.98
CA VAL A 6 -27.57 -26.82 18.17
C VAL A 6 -26.37 -26.08 17.53
N GLY A 7 -26.66 -25.49 16.37
CA GLY A 7 -26.79 -24.03 16.32
C GLY A 7 -25.56 -23.17 16.65
N GLY A 8 -24.35 -23.61 16.29
CA GLY A 8 -23.18 -22.73 16.28
C GLY A 8 -23.21 -21.82 15.05
N GLY A 9 -23.87 -20.65 15.14
CA GLY A 9 -23.85 -19.62 14.11
C GLY A 9 -22.41 -19.28 13.71
N ARG A 10 -21.94 -19.87 12.61
CA ARG A 10 -20.73 -19.44 11.93
C ARG A 10 -21.01 -18.01 11.50
N THR A 11 -20.51 -17.04 12.26
CA THR A 11 -20.25 -15.71 11.72
C THR A 11 -19.45 -15.95 10.46
N GLN A 12 -20.10 -15.88 9.31
CA GLN A 12 -19.48 -15.99 8.01
C GLN A 12 -18.52 -14.81 7.93
N ARG A 13 -17.29 -15.02 8.37
CA ARG A 13 -16.25 -13.99 8.35
C ARG A 13 -15.99 -13.75 6.89
N TRP A 14 -16.49 -12.64 6.37
CA TRP A 14 -16.20 -12.17 5.03
C TRP A 14 -14.68 -12.16 4.84
N ARG A 15 -14.21 -12.74 3.74
CA ARG A 15 -12.80 -12.77 3.34
C ARG A 15 -12.71 -12.34 1.89
N ALA A 16 -11.63 -11.67 1.54
CA ALA A 16 -11.31 -11.33 0.17
C ALA A 16 -9.81 -11.51 -0.09
N PRO A 17 -9.37 -11.80 -1.33
CA PRO A 17 -7.96 -11.81 -1.68
C PRO A 17 -7.29 -10.46 -1.36
N ALA A 18 -6.05 -10.48 -0.91
CA ALA A 18 -5.30 -9.26 -0.59
C ALA A 18 -5.23 -8.28 -1.78
N VAL A 19 -5.09 -8.79 -3.02
CA VAL A 19 -5.11 -7.95 -4.23
C VAL A 19 -6.45 -7.24 -4.42
N VAL A 20 -7.57 -7.90 -4.16
CA VAL A 20 -8.91 -7.30 -4.28
C VAL A 20 -9.07 -6.19 -3.23
N ILE A 21 -8.58 -6.43 -2.00
CA ILE A 21 -8.60 -5.42 -0.94
C ILE A 21 -7.76 -4.21 -1.33
N ALA A 22 -6.56 -4.41 -1.86
CA ALA A 22 -5.69 -3.32 -2.32
C ALA A 22 -6.34 -2.51 -3.45
N VAL A 23 -6.91 -3.18 -4.46
CA VAL A 23 -7.63 -2.53 -5.57
C VAL A 23 -8.83 -1.74 -5.07
N VAL A 24 -9.63 -2.31 -4.15
CA VAL A 24 -10.77 -1.62 -3.55
C VAL A 24 -10.30 -0.42 -2.73
N ALA A 25 -9.21 -0.53 -1.96
CA ALA A 25 -8.67 0.58 -1.19
C ALA A 25 -8.24 1.73 -2.12
N VAL A 26 -7.50 1.43 -3.19
CA VAL A 26 -7.12 2.43 -4.21
C VAL A 26 -8.36 3.04 -4.87
N GLY A 27 -9.37 2.23 -5.22
CA GLY A 27 -10.62 2.71 -5.79
C GLY A 27 -11.40 3.62 -4.85
N LEU A 28 -11.50 3.27 -3.56
CA LEU A 28 -12.14 4.09 -2.53
C LEU A 28 -11.40 5.40 -2.28
N LEU A 29 -10.08 5.43 -2.50
CA LEU A 29 -9.31 6.67 -2.44
C LEU A 29 -9.49 7.49 -3.71
N ALA A 30 -9.42 6.88 -4.90
CA ALA A 30 -9.39 7.60 -6.18
C ALA A 30 -10.77 8.06 -6.69
N LEU A 31 -11.79 7.21 -6.60
CA LEU A 31 -13.11 7.48 -7.18
C LEU A 31 -13.80 8.71 -6.57
N PRO A 32 -13.76 8.95 -5.24
CA PRO A 32 -14.30 10.18 -4.68
C PRO A 32 -13.59 11.42 -5.22
N GLY A 33 -12.26 11.39 -5.38
CA GLY A 33 -11.51 12.52 -5.93
C GLY A 33 -11.91 12.86 -7.36
N ILE A 34 -12.00 11.83 -8.23
CA ILE A 34 -12.48 11.97 -9.60
C ILE A 34 -13.93 12.48 -9.62
N GLY A 35 -14.79 11.90 -8.78
CA GLY A 35 -16.20 12.28 -8.68
C GLY A 35 -16.39 13.73 -8.24
N VAL A 36 -15.68 14.17 -7.20
CA VAL A 36 -15.74 15.57 -6.73
C VAL A 36 -15.23 16.51 -7.81
N ARG A 37 -14.12 16.20 -8.50
CA ARG A 37 -13.63 17.01 -9.60
C ARG A 37 -14.66 17.15 -10.72
N TYR A 38 -15.31 16.04 -11.09
CA TYR A 38 -16.36 16.03 -12.10
C TYR A 38 -17.55 16.91 -11.67
N LEU A 39 -17.98 16.83 -10.42
CA LEU A 39 -19.06 17.66 -9.88
C LEU A 39 -18.70 19.16 -9.87
N LEU A 40 -17.45 19.51 -9.60
CA LEU A 40 -17.00 20.90 -9.51
C LEU A 40 -16.75 21.55 -10.89
N HIS A 41 -16.26 20.79 -11.86
CA HIS A 41 -15.79 21.33 -13.15
C HIS A 41 -16.53 20.80 -14.38
N GLY A 42 -17.39 19.80 -14.23
CA GLY A 42 -18.18 19.20 -15.31
C GLY A 42 -17.39 18.40 -16.35
N GLN A 43 -16.08 18.23 -16.15
CA GLN A 43 -15.18 17.59 -17.10
C GLN A 43 -14.25 16.59 -16.41
N LEU A 44 -13.94 15.50 -17.12
CA LEU A 44 -12.91 14.54 -16.73
C LEU A 44 -11.65 14.80 -17.54
N ASP A 45 -10.63 15.29 -16.86
CA ASP A 45 -9.30 15.46 -17.43
C ASP A 45 -8.46 14.19 -17.19
N ALA A 46 -7.81 13.69 -18.24
CA ALA A 46 -7.05 12.44 -18.18
C ALA A 46 -5.86 12.56 -17.21
N PHE A 47 -5.18 13.71 -17.18
CA PHE A 47 -4.07 13.94 -16.25
C PHE A 47 -4.56 14.00 -14.81
N HIS A 48 -5.69 14.65 -14.55
CA HIS A 48 -6.31 14.64 -13.23
C HIS A 48 -6.62 13.21 -12.77
N CYS A 49 -7.25 12.38 -13.60
CA CYS A 49 -7.53 10.99 -13.25
C CYS A 49 -6.23 10.21 -12.96
N LEU A 50 -5.20 10.40 -13.78
CA LEU A 50 -3.89 9.78 -13.59
C LEU A 50 -3.24 10.21 -12.26
N PHE A 51 -3.18 11.51 -11.96
CA PHE A 51 -2.58 12.01 -10.73
C PHE A 51 -3.36 11.60 -9.48
N THR A 52 -4.69 11.64 -9.54
CA THR A 52 -5.55 11.17 -8.44
C THR A 52 -5.33 9.67 -8.17
N LEU A 53 -5.27 8.84 -9.21
CA LEU A 53 -4.95 7.43 -9.08
C LEU A 53 -3.55 7.23 -8.50
N PHE A 54 -2.57 7.94 -9.03
CA PHE A 54 -1.18 7.88 -8.60
C PHE A 54 -1.03 8.26 -7.11
N PHE A 55 -1.63 9.36 -6.67
CA PHE A 55 -1.62 9.77 -5.25
C PHE A 55 -2.35 8.75 -4.36
N SER A 56 -3.44 8.16 -4.84
CA SER A 56 -4.17 7.12 -4.10
C SER A 56 -3.33 5.85 -3.89
N ILE A 57 -2.62 5.41 -4.93
CA ILE A 57 -1.66 4.31 -4.84
C ILE A 57 -0.53 4.67 -3.87
N ASN A 58 0.03 5.88 -4.00
CA ASN A 58 1.12 6.32 -3.13
C ASN A 58 0.71 6.29 -1.65
N LEU A 59 -0.49 6.76 -1.30
CA LEU A 59 -0.99 6.73 0.08
C LEU A 59 -1.11 5.30 0.62
N LEU A 60 -1.53 4.34 -0.22
CA LEU A 60 -1.58 2.93 0.17
C LEU A 60 -0.17 2.36 0.39
N ILE A 61 0.78 2.67 -0.51
CA ILE A 61 2.18 2.26 -0.36
C ILE A 61 2.77 2.85 0.91
N CYS A 62 2.57 4.14 1.18
CA CYS A 62 3.05 4.78 2.40
C CYS A 62 2.50 4.10 3.66
N TYR A 63 1.22 3.72 3.64
CA TYR A 63 0.63 2.95 4.74
C TYR A 63 1.31 1.58 4.91
N TRP A 64 1.64 0.89 3.82
CA TRP A 64 2.42 -0.34 3.89
C TRP A 64 3.83 -0.09 4.43
N GLU A 65 4.52 0.99 4.03
CA GLU A 65 5.83 1.38 4.56
C GLU A 65 5.80 1.72 6.06
N MET A 66 4.71 2.33 6.54
CA MET A 66 4.49 2.46 7.99
C MET A 66 4.33 1.09 8.65
N CYS A 67 3.64 0.14 8.00
CA CYS A 67 3.53 -1.23 8.51
C CYS A 67 4.90 -1.93 8.55
N LEU A 68 5.78 -1.69 7.58
CA LEU A 68 7.18 -2.15 7.58
C LEU A 68 7.90 -1.69 8.85
N PHE A 69 7.78 -0.40 9.19
CA PHE A 69 8.35 0.14 10.43
C PHE A 69 7.79 -0.52 11.69
N PHE A 70 6.45 -0.60 11.81
CA PHE A 70 5.80 -1.10 13.03
C PHE A 70 5.89 -2.63 13.22
N ARG A 71 6.14 -3.39 12.15
CA ARG A 71 6.16 -4.87 12.16
C ARG A 71 7.48 -5.46 11.69
N ARG A 72 8.57 -4.70 11.81
CA ARG A 72 9.93 -5.13 11.45
C ARG A 72 10.32 -6.50 12.00
N ASP A 73 10.17 -6.73 13.31
CA ASP A 73 10.54 -8.02 13.92
C ASP A 73 9.70 -9.17 13.38
N TYR A 74 8.39 -8.93 13.17
CA TYR A 74 7.49 -9.90 12.56
C TYR A 74 7.91 -10.25 11.13
N ILE A 75 8.34 -9.27 10.33
CA ILE A 75 8.76 -9.49 8.95
C ILE A 75 9.95 -10.46 8.91
N GLU A 76 10.97 -10.23 9.73
CA GLU A 76 12.17 -11.06 9.80
C GLU A 76 11.83 -12.54 10.10
N GLU A 77 10.99 -12.79 11.11
CA GLU A 77 10.50 -14.14 11.42
C GLU A 77 9.66 -14.74 10.27
N ARG A 78 8.91 -13.89 9.57
CA ARG A 78 7.97 -14.30 8.54
C ARG A 78 8.63 -14.62 7.20
N VAL A 79 9.82 -14.09 6.94
CA VAL A 79 10.62 -14.43 5.76
C VAL A 79 10.91 -15.92 5.70
N GLU A 80 11.24 -16.56 6.83
CA GLU A 80 11.49 -18.00 6.85
C GLU A 80 10.25 -18.84 6.52
N PHE A 81 9.07 -18.37 6.91
CA PHE A 81 7.80 -19.01 6.55
C PHE A 81 7.58 -18.95 5.03
N TRP A 82 7.75 -17.77 4.43
CA TRP A 82 7.56 -17.59 2.98
C TRP A 82 8.63 -18.30 2.15
N ARG A 83 9.87 -18.39 2.66
CA ARG A 83 10.95 -19.17 2.06
C ARG A 83 10.60 -20.66 1.99
N ARG A 84 10.22 -21.26 3.13
CA ARG A 84 9.77 -22.67 3.19
C ARG A 84 8.60 -22.91 2.24
N ARG A 85 7.63 -22.00 2.23
CA ARG A 85 6.44 -22.13 1.39
C ARG A 85 6.73 -22.05 -0.10
N ARG A 86 7.67 -21.20 -0.52
CA ARG A 86 8.19 -21.19 -1.90
C ARG A 86 8.82 -22.53 -2.25
N ASP A 87 9.67 -23.06 -1.38
CA ASP A 87 10.38 -24.32 -1.61
C ASP A 87 9.40 -25.51 -1.68
N ASP A 88 8.33 -25.49 -0.90
CA ASP A 88 7.28 -26.53 -0.90
C ASP A 88 6.33 -26.46 -2.11
N THR A 89 5.96 -25.24 -2.55
CA THR A 89 4.89 -25.05 -3.55
C THR A 89 5.40 -24.67 -4.94
N GLY A 90 6.65 -24.24 -5.06
CA GLY A 90 7.24 -23.67 -6.28
C GLY A 90 6.64 -22.32 -6.70
N LYS A 91 5.72 -21.74 -5.91
CA LYS A 91 5.08 -20.46 -6.23
C LYS A 91 5.88 -19.28 -5.70
N THR A 92 5.77 -18.14 -6.38
CA THR A 92 6.35 -16.90 -5.89
C THR A 92 5.57 -16.41 -4.66
N PRO A 93 6.25 -16.10 -3.54
CA PRO A 93 5.57 -15.67 -2.30
C PRO A 93 4.65 -14.46 -2.49
N ALA A 94 5.03 -13.48 -3.32
CA ALA A 94 4.19 -12.31 -3.56
C ALA A 94 2.86 -12.66 -4.23
N VAL A 95 2.85 -13.50 -5.27
CA VAL A 95 1.62 -13.93 -5.94
C VAL A 95 0.75 -14.75 -4.98
N GLU A 96 1.38 -15.60 -4.18
CA GLU A 96 0.66 -16.40 -3.19
C GLU A 96 0.02 -15.53 -2.10
N PHE A 97 0.72 -14.53 -1.59
CA PHE A 97 0.15 -13.59 -0.64
C PHE A 97 -1.00 -12.78 -1.27
N LEU A 98 -0.81 -12.24 -2.47
CA LEU A 98 -1.83 -11.45 -3.17
C LEU A 98 -3.13 -12.23 -3.41
N THR A 99 -3.03 -13.55 -3.57
CA THR A 99 -4.18 -14.46 -3.74
C THR A 99 -4.72 -15.03 -2.43
N THR A 100 -4.02 -14.82 -1.31
CA THR A 100 -4.46 -15.29 0.01
C THR A 100 -5.68 -14.52 0.49
N SER A 101 -6.66 -15.25 1.02
CA SER A 101 -7.90 -14.68 1.56
C SER A 101 -7.67 -14.06 2.94
N VAL A 102 -7.73 -12.73 3.00
CA VAL A 102 -7.64 -11.93 4.22
C VAL A 102 -9.05 -11.70 4.78
N PRO A 103 -9.28 -11.91 6.09
CA PRO A 103 -10.57 -11.59 6.71
C PRO A 103 -10.77 -10.07 6.76
N LEU A 104 -11.97 -9.59 6.41
CA LEU A 104 -12.22 -8.13 6.25
C LEU A 104 -11.99 -7.33 7.55
N ASN A 105 -12.18 -7.95 8.72
CA ASN A 105 -11.90 -7.32 10.01
C ASN A 105 -10.42 -7.09 10.30
N ARG A 106 -9.50 -7.61 9.48
CA ARG A 106 -8.05 -7.41 9.58
C ARG A 106 -7.50 -6.54 8.45
N ILE A 107 -8.34 -5.89 7.65
CA ILE A 107 -7.89 -5.01 6.56
C ILE A 107 -7.03 -3.85 7.07
N LEU A 108 -7.24 -3.35 8.27
CA LEU A 108 -6.38 -2.30 8.84
C LEU A 108 -5.30 -2.84 9.77
N SER A 109 -5.06 -4.16 9.76
CA SER A 109 -4.06 -4.78 10.62
C SER A 109 -2.67 -4.57 10.02
N PRO A 110 -1.73 -3.94 10.73
CA PRO A 110 -0.35 -3.82 10.26
C PRO A 110 0.30 -5.18 10.02
N THR A 111 -0.10 -6.20 10.78
CA THR A 111 0.42 -7.57 10.63
C THR A 111 0.05 -8.20 9.29
N VAL A 112 -1.15 -7.92 8.76
CA VAL A 112 -1.55 -8.43 7.44
C VAL A 112 -0.71 -7.81 6.34
N TRP A 113 -0.47 -6.51 6.40
CA TRP A 113 0.28 -5.81 5.36
C TRP A 113 1.79 -5.94 5.53
N ALA A 114 2.28 -6.28 6.71
CA ALA A 114 3.67 -6.68 6.91
C ALA A 114 4.04 -7.91 6.05
N ASP A 115 3.09 -8.80 5.74
CA ASP A 115 3.34 -9.91 4.81
C ASP A 115 3.62 -9.43 3.36
N VAL A 116 3.18 -8.23 2.95
CA VAL A 116 3.61 -7.63 1.66
C VAL A 116 5.14 -7.51 1.65
N TRP A 117 5.70 -6.94 2.72
CA TRP A 117 7.15 -6.76 2.83
C TRP A 117 7.91 -8.06 3.07
N ALA A 118 7.35 -8.99 3.85
CA ALA A 118 7.97 -10.31 4.05
C ALA A 118 8.02 -11.14 2.75
N THR A 119 7.05 -10.95 1.85
CA THR A 119 7.10 -11.58 0.53
C THR A 119 7.97 -10.81 -0.46
N TYR A 120 8.02 -9.47 -0.35
CA TYR A 120 8.88 -8.64 -1.19
C TYR A 120 10.37 -8.84 -0.87
N SER A 121 10.71 -9.06 0.40
CA SER A 121 12.10 -9.30 0.82
C SER A 121 12.71 -10.60 0.27
N MET A 122 11.89 -11.47 -0.33
CA MET A 122 12.34 -12.64 -1.07
C MET A 122 12.86 -12.30 -2.47
N PHE A 123 12.47 -11.14 -3.02
CA PHE A 123 13.01 -10.58 -4.25
C PHE A 123 14.15 -9.62 -3.96
N ASP A 124 14.01 -8.83 -2.90
CA ASP A 124 15.03 -7.89 -2.47
C ASP A 124 15.39 -8.09 -1.00
N SER A 125 16.55 -8.71 -0.76
CA SER A 125 17.02 -8.99 0.60
C SER A 125 17.24 -7.74 1.45
N ALA A 126 17.30 -6.55 0.85
CA ALA A 126 17.46 -5.30 1.59
C ALA A 126 16.33 -5.10 2.61
N TYR A 127 15.12 -5.60 2.34
CA TYR A 127 14.00 -5.46 3.28
C TYR A 127 14.04 -6.43 4.46
N ALA A 128 14.93 -7.42 4.43
CA ALA A 128 15.21 -8.28 5.58
C ALA A 128 16.34 -7.70 6.45
N ASP A 129 17.32 -6.99 5.86
CA ASP A 129 18.39 -6.32 6.60
C ASP A 129 18.09 -4.85 6.86
N ARG A 130 18.00 -4.57 8.14
CA ARG A 130 17.58 -3.30 8.71
C ARG A 130 18.62 -2.18 8.52
N ASN A 131 19.86 -2.56 8.21
CA ASN A 131 20.97 -1.64 8.00
C ASN A 131 21.09 -1.17 6.54
N THR A 132 20.22 -1.66 5.66
CA THR A 132 20.27 -1.27 4.25
C THR A 132 19.65 0.09 4.01
N TYR A 133 20.12 0.74 2.94
CA TYR A 133 19.53 1.98 2.47
C TYR A 133 18.05 1.79 2.12
N GLY A 134 17.73 0.73 1.36
CA GLY A 134 16.37 0.40 0.92
C GLY A 134 15.35 0.30 2.06
N PHE A 135 15.72 -0.40 3.13
CA PHE A 135 14.85 -0.50 4.31
C PHE A 135 14.57 0.87 4.95
N ASN A 136 15.59 1.71 5.10
CA ASN A 136 15.46 2.98 5.79
C ASN A 136 14.78 4.05 4.93
N ILE A 137 15.02 4.06 3.62
CA ILE A 137 14.44 5.07 2.72
C ILE A 137 12.94 4.86 2.54
N ASP A 138 12.46 3.61 2.48
CA ASP A 138 11.03 3.32 2.36
C ASP A 138 10.28 3.65 3.65
N ILE A 139 10.88 3.40 4.82
CA ILE A 139 10.32 3.88 6.09
C ILE A 139 10.21 5.41 6.09
N ALA A 140 11.27 6.10 5.67
CA ALA A 140 11.24 7.56 5.58
C ALA A 140 10.17 8.05 4.59
N ASN A 141 10.02 7.37 3.45
CA ASN A 141 8.99 7.66 2.46
C ASN A 141 7.58 7.54 3.06
N GLY A 142 7.36 6.47 3.83
CA GLY A 142 6.08 6.18 4.48
C GLY A 142 5.62 7.27 5.42
N PHE A 143 6.54 7.95 6.12
CA PHE A 143 6.20 9.04 7.03
C PHE A 143 6.26 10.44 6.39
N ALA A 144 7.17 10.67 5.44
CA ALA A 144 7.40 12.01 4.88
C ALA A 144 6.45 12.36 3.73
N THR A 145 6.04 11.39 2.92
CA THR A 145 5.29 11.66 1.68
C THR A 145 3.77 11.66 1.77
N PRO A 146 3.09 11.07 2.77
CA PRO A 146 1.63 11.17 2.87
C PRO A 146 1.12 12.60 2.95
N ALA A 147 1.77 13.44 3.76
CA ALA A 147 1.35 14.83 3.95
C ALA A 147 1.41 15.65 2.64
N PRO A 148 2.55 15.75 1.92
CA PRO A 148 2.59 16.46 0.65
C PRO A 148 1.68 15.80 -0.41
N THR A 149 1.54 14.46 -0.40
CA THR A 149 0.61 13.76 -1.31
C THR A 149 -0.84 14.18 -1.07
N LEU A 150 -1.31 14.23 0.19
CA LEU A 150 -2.67 14.66 0.52
C LEU A 150 -2.91 16.13 0.16
N ILE A 151 -1.94 17.00 0.42
CA ILE A 151 -2.02 18.43 0.07
C ILE A 151 -2.17 18.58 -1.45
N LEU A 152 -1.33 17.90 -2.23
CA LEU A 152 -1.40 17.92 -3.70
C LEU A 152 -2.71 17.31 -4.19
N TYR A 153 -3.14 16.18 -3.62
CA TYR A 153 -4.41 15.56 -3.97
C TYR A 153 -5.57 16.55 -3.79
N VAL A 154 -5.77 17.10 -2.59
CA VAL A 154 -6.87 18.04 -2.32
C VAL A 154 -6.77 19.28 -3.23
N THR A 155 -5.55 19.76 -3.48
CA THR A 155 -5.31 20.87 -4.41
C THR A 155 -5.75 20.54 -5.84
N TYR A 156 -5.44 19.35 -6.34
CA TYR A 156 -5.80 18.91 -7.70
C TYR A 156 -7.31 18.70 -7.87
N ILE A 157 -8.03 18.36 -6.80
CA ILE A 157 -9.49 18.28 -6.83
C ILE A 157 -10.10 19.68 -6.85
N GLY A 158 -9.85 20.46 -5.79
CA GLY A 158 -10.65 21.64 -5.44
C GLY A 158 -9.90 22.97 -5.42
N GLY A 159 -8.61 23.00 -5.75
CA GLY A 159 -7.84 24.24 -5.83
C GLY A 159 -7.43 24.84 -4.47
N LEU A 160 -7.14 24.00 -3.47
CA LEU A 160 -6.70 24.42 -2.13
C LEU A 160 -5.52 25.40 -2.16
N LEU A 161 -4.55 25.19 -3.07
CA LEU A 161 -3.37 26.03 -3.23
C LEU A 161 -3.32 26.66 -4.64
N PRO A 162 -2.67 27.84 -4.79
CA PRO A 162 -2.34 28.38 -6.10
C PRO A 162 -1.50 27.40 -6.92
N ALA A 163 -1.71 27.35 -8.23
CA ALA A 163 -1.05 26.40 -9.13
C ALA A 163 0.49 26.44 -9.04
N VAL A 164 1.09 27.61 -8.84
CA VAL A 164 2.54 27.76 -8.67
C VAL A 164 3.02 27.05 -7.40
N VAL A 165 2.30 27.21 -6.28
CA VAL A 165 2.66 26.57 -5.01
C VAL A 165 2.50 25.06 -5.11
N ALA A 166 1.40 24.61 -5.73
CA ALA A 166 1.17 23.18 -6.01
C ALA A 166 2.27 22.59 -6.89
N GLY A 167 2.70 23.33 -7.92
CA GLY A 167 3.79 22.92 -8.82
C GLY A 167 5.14 22.80 -8.09
N ILE A 168 5.45 23.74 -7.19
CA ILE A 168 6.67 23.67 -6.36
C ILE A 168 6.63 22.45 -5.44
N LEU A 169 5.53 22.24 -4.71
CA LEU A 169 5.37 21.09 -3.83
C LEU A 169 5.46 19.77 -4.59
N GLY A 170 4.81 19.70 -5.76
CA GLY A 170 4.89 18.56 -6.66
C GLY A 170 6.32 18.30 -7.10
N ALA A 171 7.02 19.32 -7.61
CA ALA A 171 8.41 19.20 -8.04
C ALA A 171 9.33 18.70 -6.90
N MET A 172 9.16 19.21 -5.68
CA MET A 172 9.91 18.75 -4.51
C MET A 172 9.63 17.27 -4.18
N LEU A 173 8.36 16.88 -4.16
CA LEU A 173 7.95 15.49 -3.89
C LEU A 173 8.50 14.53 -4.95
N PHE A 174 8.31 14.84 -6.23
CA PHE A 174 8.80 14.00 -7.32
C PHE A 174 10.33 13.97 -7.39
N TRP A 175 11.00 15.09 -7.10
CA TRP A 175 12.47 15.11 -7.00
C TRP A 175 12.97 14.18 -5.89
N GLN A 176 12.32 14.21 -4.70
CA GLN A 176 12.67 13.31 -3.61
C GLN A 176 12.58 11.85 -4.05
N TRP A 177 11.52 11.44 -4.75
CA TRP A 177 11.40 10.07 -5.25
C TRP A 177 12.45 9.72 -6.28
N VAL A 178 12.67 10.57 -7.28
CA VAL A 178 13.71 10.32 -8.30
C VAL A 178 15.07 10.17 -7.63
N TYR A 179 15.41 11.04 -6.69
CA TYR A 179 16.67 10.97 -5.95
C TYR A 179 16.78 9.69 -5.11
N ALA A 180 15.77 9.38 -4.30
CA ALA A 180 15.74 8.21 -3.43
C ALA A 180 15.82 6.90 -4.23
N SER A 181 15.03 6.77 -5.30
CA SER A 181 15.06 5.60 -6.17
C SER A 181 16.37 5.48 -6.96
N SER A 182 16.97 6.61 -7.37
CA SER A 182 18.28 6.56 -8.04
C SER A 182 19.38 6.06 -7.10
N LEU A 183 19.36 6.51 -5.84
CA LEU A 183 20.28 6.01 -4.82
C LEU A 183 20.04 4.54 -4.49
N TYR A 184 18.78 4.11 -4.41
CA TYR A 184 18.41 2.72 -4.20
C TYR A 184 19.03 1.78 -5.25
N VAL A 185 19.02 2.19 -6.52
CA VAL A 185 19.55 1.36 -7.63
C VAL A 185 21.07 1.20 -7.55
N VAL A 186 21.79 2.12 -6.90
CA VAL A 186 23.26 2.10 -6.82
C VAL A 186 23.79 1.71 -5.44
N SER A 187 22.91 1.49 -4.45
CA SER A 187 23.23 1.04 -3.09
C SER A 187 23.20 -0.47 -2.98
#